data_AF-A0A124HAH9-F1
#
_entry.id   AF-A0A124HAH9-F1
#
_cell.length_a   1.000
_cell.length_b   1.000
_cell.length_c   1.000
_cell.angle_alpha   90.00
_cell.angle_beta   90.00
_cell.angle_gamma   90.00
#
_symmetry.space_group_name_H-M   'P 1'
#
loop_
_entity.id
_entity.type
_entity.pdbx_description
1 polymer ?
#
loop_
_entity_poly.entity_id
_entity_poly.type
_entity_poly.pdbx_seq_one_letter_code
_entity_poly.pdbx_strand_id
1 'polypeptide(L)'
;MTGSRRQRPGDTFDAIEPPGDAELVAGVVGVTALVEALGVLSGSEVWLLGLLVFLPGAASALGTVRQTTFVAVWTTVVVTASVLLRDRDGGHWFDRLLLILFTVVLAATSVYGCHRRIRREHAMLRLRSTAAAMQRHILHPLPLLTDDVLVNGVYEPLQEERLVGGDIYDVVDSPFGTRVLIGDVQGKGLAAVGSAFAVIGAFREAAHREPTLTALVDALDAAVVRHNSYATHTGDDERFVTALIICVDAETEVQAVNCGHVLPHVLDHGTVTTPDLDPGVPLGLAELAHEPTTVGWFDFPEGATLLLSTDGLTETRSADGTFYPVDERLSKYVGLSPTELPQALHEDARAFAGRGGPHDDVAVLTVRRSPRL
;
A
#
# COMPACT_ATOMS: atom_id res chain seq x y z
N MET A 1 30.05 15.09 -22.17
CA MET A 1 29.86 16.44 -21.58
C MET A 1 28.99 17.20 -22.55
N THR A 2 27.70 17.46 -22.35
CA THR A 2 26.98 18.02 -21.21
C THR A 2 25.52 17.54 -21.27
N GLY A 3 25.02 16.92 -20.20
CA GLY A 3 23.63 16.44 -20.13
C GLY A 3 22.69 17.56 -19.69
N SER A 4 21.73 17.93 -20.54
CA SER A 4 20.62 18.79 -20.17
C SER A 4 19.50 17.95 -19.55
N ARG A 5 19.35 18.06 -18.23
CA ARG A 5 18.23 17.51 -17.46
C ARG A 5 16.98 18.34 -17.80
N ARG A 6 16.05 17.80 -18.59
CA ARG A 6 14.69 18.36 -18.73
C ARG A 6 13.77 17.64 -17.74
N GLN A 7 13.30 18.41 -16.75
CA GLN A 7 12.20 18.04 -15.84
C GLN A 7 10.94 17.68 -16.64
N ARG A 8 10.21 16.67 -16.17
CA ARG A 8 8.80 16.44 -16.53
C ARG A 8 7.93 16.63 -15.27
N PRO A 9 6.74 17.24 -15.39
CA PRO A 9 5.77 17.36 -14.32
C PRO A 9 4.76 16.20 -14.34
N GLY A 10 4.23 15.81 -13.19
CA GLY A 10 3.05 14.94 -13.09
C GLY A 10 3.06 14.05 -11.86
N ASP A 11 2.39 14.53 -10.80
CA ASP A 11 1.83 13.81 -9.65
C ASP A 11 2.69 12.72 -8.99
N THR A 12 3.73 13.18 -8.31
CA THR A 12 4.14 12.58 -7.05
C THR A 12 3.58 13.44 -5.92
N PHE A 13 2.80 12.87 -5.01
CA PHE A 13 2.87 13.35 -3.62
C PHE A 13 4.27 12.93 -3.15
N ASP A 14 5.28 13.69 -3.57
CA ASP A 14 6.65 13.55 -3.09
C ASP A 14 6.55 13.63 -1.57
N ALA A 15 6.95 12.56 -0.90
CA ALA A 15 7.33 12.65 0.50
C ALA A 15 8.32 13.82 0.55
N ILE A 16 7.90 14.93 1.17
CA ILE A 16 8.72 16.14 1.21
C ILE A 16 9.97 15.77 1.98
N GLU A 17 11.04 15.46 1.26
CA GLU A 17 12.33 15.20 1.87
C GLU A 17 12.73 16.47 2.60
N PRO A 18 13.13 16.36 3.88
CA PRO A 18 13.55 17.52 4.62
C PRO A 18 14.72 18.18 3.88
N PRO A 19 14.72 19.51 3.75
CA PRO A 19 15.78 20.21 3.04
C PRO A 19 17.14 19.87 3.65
N GLY A 20 18.18 19.85 2.83
CA GLY A 20 19.54 19.63 3.32
C GLY A 20 19.92 20.67 4.38
N ASP A 21 20.68 20.27 5.40
CA ASP A 21 21.07 21.15 6.51
C ASP A 21 21.67 22.48 6.02
N ALA A 22 22.47 22.45 4.95
CA ALA A 22 23.09 23.64 4.36
C ALA A 22 22.08 24.57 3.67
N GLU A 23 21.10 24.01 2.96
CA GLU A 23 20.06 24.78 2.26
C GLU A 23 19.14 25.49 3.26
N LEU A 24 18.76 24.77 4.32
CA LEU A 24 17.94 25.32 5.39
C LEU A 24 18.67 26.47 6.11
N VAL A 25 19.95 26.27 6.46
CA VAL A 25 20.75 27.32 7.10
C VAL A 25 20.89 28.54 6.18
N ALA A 26 21.22 28.32 4.90
CA ALA A 26 21.34 29.40 3.92
C ALA A 26 20.02 30.18 3.74
N GLY A 27 18.90 29.47 3.66
CA GLY A 27 17.56 30.08 3.56
C GLY A 27 17.21 30.91 4.80
N VAL A 28 17.43 30.37 6.00
CA VAL A 28 17.14 31.06 7.27
C VAL A 28 18.00 32.31 7.43
N VAL A 29 19.31 32.20 7.17
CA VAL A 29 20.24 33.33 7.24
C VAL A 29 19.91 34.38 6.18
N GLY A 30 19.58 33.95 4.95
CA GLY A 30 19.20 34.83 3.85
C GLY A 30 17.93 35.64 4.15
N VAL A 31 16.87 34.98 4.64
CA VAL A 31 15.63 35.66 5.05
C VAL A 31 15.90 36.60 6.23
N THR A 32 16.71 36.18 7.20
CA THR A 32 17.09 37.03 8.34
C THR A 32 17.80 38.30 7.89
N ALA A 33 18.80 38.18 7.03
CA ALA A 33 19.57 39.31 6.51
C ALA A 33 18.70 40.27 5.67
N LEU A 34 17.79 39.72 4.87
CA LEU A 34 16.85 40.50 4.06
C LEU A 34 15.89 41.32 4.93
N VAL A 35 15.31 40.69 5.96
CA VAL A 35 14.40 41.36 6.90
C VAL A 35 15.11 42.49 7.64
N GLU A 36 16.34 42.25 8.12
CA GLU A 36 17.14 43.27 8.80
C GLU A 36 17.50 44.44 7.87
N ALA A 37 17.92 44.15 6.62
CA ALA A 37 18.26 45.19 5.64
C ALA A 37 17.05 46.07 5.29
N LEU A 38 15.87 45.47 5.08
CA LEU A 38 14.62 46.19 4.85
C LEU A 38 14.18 47.00 6.07
N GLY A 39 14.40 46.47 7.28
CA GLY A 39 14.17 47.17 8.55
C GLY A 39 14.92 48.50 8.61
N VAL A 40 16.22 48.46 8.34
CA VAL A 40 17.10 49.64 8.36
C VAL A 40 16.70 50.64 7.27
N LEU A 41 16.42 50.17 6.05
CA LEU A 41 16.07 51.04 4.92
C LEU A 41 14.72 51.75 5.09
N SER A 42 13.75 51.09 5.74
CA SER A 42 12.38 51.60 5.93
C SER A 42 12.20 52.44 7.21
N GLY A 43 13.21 52.47 8.09
CA GLY A 43 13.10 53.06 9.44
C GLY A 43 12.05 52.37 10.33
N SER A 44 11.54 51.20 9.91
CA SER A 44 10.47 50.45 10.58
C SER A 44 11.02 49.12 11.15
N GLU A 45 12.19 49.22 11.78
CA GLU A 45 13.01 48.08 12.20
C GLU A 45 12.26 47.05 13.07
N VAL A 46 11.32 47.51 13.91
CA VAL A 46 10.58 46.63 14.84
C VAL A 46 9.45 45.85 14.16
N TRP A 47 8.82 46.42 13.13
CA TRP A 47 7.67 45.78 12.45
C TRP A 47 8.11 44.60 11.58
N LEU A 48 9.25 44.74 10.89
CA LEU A 48 9.74 43.70 9.98
C LEU A 48 10.37 42.52 10.73
N LEU A 49 10.92 42.73 11.94
CA LEU A 49 11.40 41.65 12.80
C LEU A 49 10.30 40.64 13.19
N GLY A 50 9.04 41.10 13.26
CA GLY A 50 7.89 40.23 13.52
C GLY A 50 7.69 39.14 12.45
N LEU A 51 8.21 39.33 11.23
CA LEU A 51 8.13 38.33 10.16
C LEU A 51 9.02 37.11 10.42
N LEU A 52 10.12 37.25 11.17
CA LEU A 52 11.02 36.14 11.47
C LEU A 52 10.35 35.07 12.35
N VAL A 53 9.31 35.45 13.10
CA VAL A 53 8.56 34.55 13.99
C VAL A 53 7.88 33.41 13.23
N PHE A 54 7.66 33.54 11.92
CA PHE A 54 7.09 32.47 11.10
C PHE A 54 8.12 31.40 10.66
N LEU A 55 9.43 31.68 10.76
CA LEU A 55 10.48 30.75 10.33
C LEU A 55 10.46 29.41 11.07
N PRO A 56 10.33 29.36 12.42
CA PRO A 56 10.22 28.08 13.13
C PRO A 56 8.98 27.29 12.72
N GLY A 57 7.86 27.97 12.41
CA GLY A 57 6.64 27.34 11.93
C GLY A 57 6.86 26.65 10.58
N ALA A 58 7.47 27.35 9.62
CA ALA A 58 7.82 26.77 8.33
C ALA A 58 8.81 25.60 8.47
N ALA A 59 9.84 25.74 9.31
CA ALA A 59 10.80 24.68 9.61
C ALA A 59 10.13 23.45 10.25
N SER A 60 9.12 23.64 11.12
CA SER A 60 8.39 22.54 11.77
C SER A 60 7.60 21.68 10.79
N ALA A 61 7.10 22.30 9.71
CA ALA A 61 6.31 21.63 8.68
C ALA A 61 7.18 20.79 7.74
N LEU A 62 8.37 21.28 7.38
CA LEU A 62 9.19 20.70 6.31
C LEU A 62 10.45 19.98 6.83
N GLY A 63 10.98 20.42 7.97
CA GLY A 63 12.28 19.97 8.48
C GLY A 63 12.20 18.92 9.58
N THR A 64 13.36 18.43 9.98
CA THR A 64 13.53 17.55 11.13
C THR A 64 13.36 18.32 12.45
N VAL A 65 13.20 17.59 13.58
CA VAL A 65 13.20 18.21 14.91
C VAL A 65 14.50 18.99 15.15
N ARG A 66 15.64 18.46 14.72
CA ARG A 66 16.95 19.11 14.90
C ARG A 66 17.03 20.44 14.15
N GLN A 67 16.56 20.46 12.90
CA GLN A 67 16.49 21.67 12.08
C GLN A 67 15.49 22.68 12.65
N THR A 68 14.30 22.24 13.05
CA THR A 68 13.28 23.12 13.66
C THR A 68 13.77 23.74 14.94
N THR A 69 14.45 22.98 15.81
CA THR A 69 15.08 23.49 17.03
C THR A 69 16.16 24.51 16.70
N PHE A 70 16.99 24.27 15.69
CA PHE A 70 17.99 25.24 15.24
C PHE A 70 17.33 26.57 14.80
N VAL A 71 16.31 26.52 13.94
CA VAL A 71 15.61 27.72 13.47
C VAL A 71 14.89 28.45 14.60
N ALA A 72 14.28 27.71 15.53
CA ALA A 72 13.64 28.24 16.73
C ALA A 72 14.63 29.00 17.62
N VAL A 73 15.81 28.43 17.88
CA VAL A 73 16.86 29.07 18.67
C VAL A 73 17.42 30.29 17.94
N TRP A 74 17.75 30.15 16.66
CA TRP A 74 18.27 31.25 15.83
C TRP A 74 17.32 32.46 15.84
N THR A 75 16.04 32.22 15.52
CA THR A 75 15.01 33.26 15.47
C THR A 75 14.85 33.95 16.82
N THR A 76 14.81 33.17 17.90
CA THR A 76 14.69 33.71 19.26
C THR A 76 15.89 34.58 19.63
N VAL A 77 17.11 34.14 19.32
CA VAL A 77 18.35 34.88 19.59
C VAL A 77 18.40 36.18 18.78
N VAL A 78 18.11 36.13 17.49
CA VAL A 78 18.13 37.31 16.62
C VAL A 78 17.09 38.33 17.06
N VAL A 79 15.82 37.92 17.25
CA VAL A 79 14.76 38.85 17.68
C VAL A 79 15.09 39.46 19.04
N THR A 80 15.55 38.66 20.01
CA THR A 80 15.90 39.15 21.35
C THR A 80 17.10 40.10 21.31
N ALA A 81 18.16 39.75 20.59
CA ALA A 81 19.35 40.59 20.47
C ALA A 81 19.04 41.91 19.74
N SER A 82 18.30 41.87 18.64
CA SER A 82 17.91 43.06 17.89
C SER A 82 17.02 43.99 18.72
N VAL A 83 16.13 43.45 19.56
CA VAL A 83 15.30 44.24 20.49
C VAL A 83 16.12 44.85 21.62
N LEU A 84 17.10 44.14 22.18
CA LEU A 84 17.94 44.62 23.30
C LEU A 84 19.01 45.63 22.85
N LEU A 85 19.64 45.43 21.69
CA LEU A 85 20.73 46.28 21.21
C LEU A 85 20.25 47.62 20.63
N ARG A 86 19.01 47.69 20.16
CA ARG A 86 18.40 48.89 19.55
C ARG A 86 17.72 49.80 20.59
N ASP A 87 17.94 49.55 21.88
CA ASP A 87 17.32 50.28 22.98
C ASP A 87 17.85 51.73 23.08
N ARG A 88 17.08 52.70 22.54
CA ARG A 88 17.40 54.14 22.66
C ARG A 88 16.28 55.01 23.21
N ASP A 89 15.01 54.58 23.14
CA ASP A 89 13.87 55.35 23.64
C ASP A 89 12.94 54.49 24.51
N GLY A 90 12.69 54.94 25.75
CA GLY A 90 12.01 54.19 26.82
C GLY A 90 10.48 54.04 26.71
N GLY A 91 9.87 54.40 25.57
CA GLY A 91 8.41 54.48 25.40
C GLY A 91 7.67 53.19 25.02
N HIS A 92 8.37 52.15 24.52
CA HIS A 92 7.74 50.96 23.90
C HIS A 92 8.16 49.62 24.54
N TRP A 93 8.46 49.60 25.85
CA TRP A 93 8.97 48.41 26.52
C TRP A 93 7.96 47.23 26.54
N PHE A 94 6.66 47.53 26.60
CA PHE A 94 5.61 46.51 26.64
C PHE A 94 5.47 45.77 25.30
N ASP A 95 5.48 46.51 24.18
CA ASP A 95 5.41 45.92 22.82
C ASP A 95 6.59 44.98 22.54
N ARG A 96 7.78 45.36 23.02
CA ARG A 96 9.01 44.56 22.90
C ARG A 96 8.95 43.28 23.72
N LEU A 97 8.49 43.38 24.97
CA LEU A 97 8.29 42.22 25.84
C LEU A 97 7.29 41.24 25.21
N LEU A 98 6.21 41.78 24.65
CA LEU A 98 5.18 40.99 23.97
C LEU A 98 5.74 40.29 22.71
N LEU A 99 6.58 40.96 21.92
CA LEU A 99 7.24 40.36 20.75
C LEU A 99 8.20 39.21 21.15
N ILE A 100 9.03 39.41 22.18
CA ILE A 100 9.94 38.36 22.69
C ILE A 100 9.12 37.17 23.19
N LEU A 101 8.09 37.42 24.00
CA LEU A 101 7.21 36.38 24.53
C LEU A 101 6.53 35.60 23.40
N PHE A 102 5.98 36.29 22.41
CA PHE A 102 5.32 35.67 21.26
C PHE A 102 6.30 34.82 20.44
N THR A 103 7.51 35.32 20.23
CA THR A 103 8.59 34.59 19.53
C THR A 103 8.95 33.30 20.25
N VAL A 104 9.15 33.37 21.57
CA VAL A 104 9.48 32.18 22.40
C VAL A 104 8.34 31.17 22.40
N VAL A 105 7.09 31.62 22.55
CA VAL A 105 5.91 30.74 22.56
C VAL A 105 5.72 30.05 21.21
N LEU A 106 5.85 30.76 20.09
CA LEU A 106 5.73 30.17 18.75
C LEU A 106 6.90 29.25 18.42
N ALA A 107 8.13 29.60 18.82
CA ALA A 107 9.30 28.75 18.69
C ALA A 107 9.10 27.42 19.45
N ALA A 108 8.65 27.48 20.72
CA ALA A 108 8.37 26.29 21.52
C ALA A 108 7.23 25.45 20.92
N THR A 109 6.14 26.09 20.49
CA THR A 109 4.99 25.43 19.87
C THR A 109 5.36 24.75 18.55
N SER A 110 6.22 25.39 17.74
CA SER A 110 6.72 24.84 16.47
C SER A 110 7.58 23.59 16.70
N VAL A 111 8.50 23.64 17.69
CA VAL A 111 9.31 22.46 18.05
C VAL A 111 8.44 21.34 18.59
N TYR A 112 7.46 21.64 19.46
CA TYR A 112 6.51 20.66 19.98
C TYR A 112 5.64 20.05 18.86
N GLY A 113 5.15 20.87 17.93
CA GLY A 113 4.40 20.45 16.76
C GLY A 113 5.20 19.51 15.85
N CYS A 114 6.45 19.89 15.53
CA CYS A 114 7.39 19.04 14.78
C CYS A 114 7.63 17.71 15.51
N HIS A 115 7.86 17.75 16.83
CA HIS A 115 8.08 16.53 17.60
C HIS A 115 6.85 15.61 17.58
N ARG A 116 5.62 16.15 17.69
CA ARG A 116 4.39 15.37 17.57
C ARG A 116 4.21 14.79 16.16
N ARG A 117 4.51 15.57 15.12
CA ARG A 117 4.46 15.14 13.72
C ARG A 117 5.35 13.93 13.49
N ILE A 118 6.65 14.05 13.79
CA ILE A 118 7.62 12.97 13.58
C ILE A 118 7.28 11.74 14.45
N ARG A 119 6.83 11.92 15.70
CA ARG A 119 6.40 10.79 16.54
C ARG A 119 5.21 10.03 15.94
N ARG A 120 4.23 10.75 15.39
CA ARG A 120 3.06 10.14 14.73
C ARG A 120 3.47 9.41 13.47
N GLU A 121 4.30 10.02 12.62
CA GLU A 121 4.85 9.39 11.41
C GLU A 121 5.60 8.10 11.76
N HIS A 122 6.50 8.12 12.75
CA HIS A 122 7.23 6.94 13.19
C HIS A 122 6.32 5.85 13.80
N ALA A 123 5.29 6.23 14.54
CA ALA A 123 4.34 5.27 15.09
C ALA A 123 3.53 4.57 13.99
N MET A 124 3.09 5.32 12.97
CA MET A 124 2.40 4.76 11.80
C MET A 124 3.29 3.80 11.01
N LEU A 125 4.55 4.15 10.77
CA LEU A 125 5.52 3.26 10.10
C LEU A 125 5.73 1.96 10.88
N ARG A 126 5.87 2.04 12.21
CA ARG A 126 5.99 0.85 13.06
C ARG A 126 4.76 -0.04 12.99
N LEU A 127 3.55 0.54 13.12
CA LEU A 127 2.31 -0.21 13.03
C LEU A 127 2.14 -0.91 11.68
N ARG A 128 2.46 -0.22 10.58
CA ARG A 128 2.47 -0.81 9.23
C ARG A 128 3.47 -1.94 9.11
N SER A 129 4.69 -1.78 9.63
CA SER A 129 5.72 -2.83 9.61
C SER A 129 5.33 -4.08 10.38
N THR A 130 4.66 -3.91 11.52
CA THR A 130 4.18 -5.04 12.32
C THR A 130 3.00 -5.73 11.67
N ALA A 131 2.05 -4.97 11.11
CA ALA A 131 0.91 -5.53 10.39
C ALA A 131 1.34 -6.31 9.14
N ALA A 132 2.34 -5.79 8.43
CA ALA A 132 2.97 -6.45 7.28
C ALA A 132 3.61 -7.78 7.66
N ALA A 133 4.41 -7.77 8.73
CA ALA A 133 5.02 -8.98 9.25
C ALA A 133 3.97 -10.00 9.68
N MET A 134 2.87 -9.56 10.29
CA MET A 134 1.74 -10.43 10.65
C MET A 134 1.01 -11.00 9.44
N GLN A 135 0.69 -10.17 8.44
CA GLN A 135 0.04 -10.62 7.20
C GLN A 135 0.87 -11.68 6.49
N ARG A 136 2.19 -11.47 6.38
CA ARG A 136 3.11 -12.46 5.79
C ARG A 136 3.16 -13.79 6.55
N HIS A 137 2.97 -13.78 7.88
CA HIS A 137 2.91 -15.01 8.67
C HIS A 137 1.54 -15.69 8.63
N ILE A 138 0.51 -14.98 8.20
CA ILE A 138 -0.85 -15.51 8.12
C ILE A 138 -1.08 -16.19 6.77
N LEU A 139 -0.44 -15.73 5.69
CA LEU A 139 -0.41 -16.45 4.42
C LEU A 139 0.42 -17.74 4.56
N HIS A 140 -0.06 -18.86 3.99
CA HIS A 140 0.71 -20.11 4.04
C HIS A 140 2.01 -19.97 3.25
N PRO A 141 3.14 -20.51 3.75
CA PRO A 141 4.39 -20.51 3.00
C PRO A 141 4.24 -21.38 1.75
N LEU A 142 4.68 -20.85 0.60
CA LEU A 142 4.77 -21.58 -0.66
C LEU A 142 6.23 -22.04 -0.88
N PRO A 143 6.45 -23.19 -1.54
CA PRO A 143 5.46 -24.08 -2.12
C PRO A 143 4.71 -24.93 -1.09
N LEU A 144 3.46 -25.29 -1.40
CA LEU A 144 2.63 -26.20 -0.62
C LEU A 144 2.26 -27.42 -1.47
N LEU A 145 2.53 -28.61 -0.94
CA LEU A 145 2.13 -29.88 -1.55
C LEU A 145 1.01 -30.49 -0.71
N THR A 146 -0.12 -30.77 -1.35
CA THR A 146 -1.24 -31.54 -0.80
C THR A 146 -1.36 -32.87 -1.55
N ASP A 147 -2.33 -33.70 -1.15
CA ASP A 147 -2.60 -34.97 -1.84
C ASP A 147 -3.06 -34.73 -3.30
N ASP A 148 -3.81 -33.65 -3.57
CA ASP A 148 -4.34 -33.36 -4.91
C ASP A 148 -3.46 -32.45 -5.76
N VAL A 149 -2.72 -31.51 -5.15
CA VAL A 149 -2.02 -30.45 -5.89
C VAL A 149 -0.68 -30.03 -5.30
N LEU A 150 0.19 -29.52 -6.18
CA LEU A 150 1.35 -28.71 -5.84
C LEU A 150 1.05 -27.25 -6.17
N VAL A 151 1.09 -26.38 -5.16
CA VAL A 151 0.91 -24.93 -5.29
C VAL A 151 2.25 -24.22 -5.09
N ASN A 152 2.63 -23.39 -6.06
CA ASN A 152 3.76 -22.46 -5.96
C ASN A 152 3.25 -21.03 -6.15
N GLY A 153 4.01 -20.03 -5.74
CA GLY A 153 3.60 -18.66 -5.98
C GLY A 153 4.57 -17.60 -5.50
N VAL A 154 4.28 -16.37 -5.89
CA VAL A 154 4.99 -15.15 -5.51
C VAL A 154 3.96 -14.14 -5.03
N TYR A 155 4.30 -13.44 -3.95
CA TYR A 155 3.54 -12.33 -3.40
C TYR A 155 4.49 -11.15 -3.17
N GLU A 156 4.26 -10.04 -3.88
CA GLU A 156 5.01 -8.80 -3.68
C GLU A 156 4.05 -7.62 -3.45
N PRO A 157 4.08 -6.98 -2.26
CA PRO A 157 3.32 -5.77 -2.02
C PRO A 157 3.97 -4.55 -2.70
N LEU A 158 3.15 -3.67 -3.28
CA LEU A 158 3.52 -2.54 -4.16
C LEU A 158 4.52 -1.54 -3.55
N GLN A 159 4.47 -1.27 -2.24
CA GLN A 159 5.27 -0.20 -1.62
C GLN A 159 5.94 -0.62 -0.32
N GLU A 160 7.27 -0.44 -0.26
CA GLU A 160 8.10 -0.54 0.94
C GLU A 160 7.60 0.37 2.08
N GLU A 161 6.87 1.45 1.78
CA GLU A 161 6.32 2.40 2.76
C GLU A 161 4.92 2.02 3.29
N ARG A 162 4.16 1.20 2.54
CA ARG A 162 2.84 0.70 2.97
C ARG A 162 2.97 -0.59 3.76
N LEU A 163 3.98 -1.40 3.47
CA LEU A 163 4.36 -2.65 4.14
C LEU A 163 3.29 -3.76 4.05
N VAL A 164 2.00 -3.40 3.93
CA VAL A 164 0.80 -4.25 3.93
C VAL A 164 0.08 -4.11 2.60
N GLY A 165 -0.25 -5.24 1.97
CA GLY A 165 -1.02 -5.28 0.71
C GLY A 165 -2.49 -5.69 0.90
N GLY A 166 -3.32 -5.44 -0.12
CA GLY A 166 -4.74 -5.85 -0.19
C GLY A 166 -4.93 -7.31 -0.62
N ASP A 167 -3.97 -7.82 -1.39
CA ASP A 167 -3.94 -9.18 -1.91
C ASP A 167 -3.89 -10.25 -0.79
N ILE A 168 -4.71 -11.29 -0.96
CA ILE A 168 -4.79 -12.45 -0.08
C ILE A 168 -4.74 -13.74 -0.89
N TYR A 169 -4.16 -14.77 -0.30
CA TYR A 169 -4.32 -16.14 -0.78
C TYR A 169 -4.28 -17.13 0.37
N ASP A 170 -4.86 -18.30 0.16
CA ASP A 170 -4.72 -19.41 1.07
C ASP A 170 -4.97 -20.76 0.39
N VAL A 171 -4.42 -21.82 0.95
CA VAL A 171 -4.62 -23.19 0.45
C VAL A 171 -4.94 -24.10 1.61
N VAL A 172 -6.00 -24.88 1.47
CA VAL A 172 -6.45 -25.84 2.49
C VAL A 172 -6.68 -27.19 1.85
N ASP A 173 -5.95 -28.19 2.34
CA ASP A 173 -6.25 -29.59 2.08
C ASP A 173 -7.48 -29.99 2.91
N SER A 174 -8.58 -30.33 2.24
CA SER A 174 -9.88 -30.55 2.88
C SER A 174 -10.44 -31.94 2.56
N PRO A 175 -11.42 -32.44 3.34
CA PRO A 175 -12.10 -33.70 3.03
C PRO A 175 -12.83 -33.74 1.68
N PHE A 176 -12.97 -32.59 1.02
CA PHE A 176 -13.67 -32.41 -0.25
C PHE A 176 -12.71 -32.11 -1.42
N GLY A 177 -11.40 -32.31 -1.22
CA GLY A 177 -10.34 -31.91 -2.15
C GLY A 177 -9.59 -30.66 -1.69
N THR A 178 -8.52 -30.33 -2.39
CA THR A 178 -7.72 -29.15 -2.08
C THR A 178 -8.42 -27.87 -2.55
N ARG A 179 -8.65 -26.96 -1.61
CA ARG A 179 -9.30 -25.66 -1.84
C ARG A 179 -8.26 -24.56 -1.89
N VAL A 180 -8.35 -23.69 -2.89
CA VAL A 180 -7.47 -22.53 -3.05
C VAL A 180 -8.30 -21.27 -3.09
N LEU A 181 -7.91 -20.28 -2.30
CA LEU A 181 -8.42 -18.92 -2.29
C LEU A 181 -7.34 -18.00 -2.84
N ILE A 182 -7.72 -17.10 -3.75
CA ILE A 182 -6.96 -15.90 -4.08
C ILE A 182 -7.94 -14.73 -4.13
N GLY A 183 -7.52 -13.53 -3.74
CA GLY A 183 -8.38 -12.36 -3.77
C GLY A 183 -7.65 -11.06 -3.52
N ASP A 184 -8.36 -9.96 -3.70
CA ASP A 184 -7.91 -8.61 -3.34
C ASP A 184 -8.98 -7.89 -2.51
N VAL A 185 -8.55 -7.34 -1.38
CA VAL A 185 -9.38 -6.56 -0.46
C VAL A 185 -9.42 -5.11 -0.92
N GLN A 186 -10.63 -4.57 -1.08
CA GLN A 186 -10.82 -3.18 -1.46
C GLN A 186 -10.13 -2.22 -0.49
N GLY A 187 -9.25 -1.40 -1.05
CA GLY A 187 -8.54 -0.34 -0.35
C GLY A 187 -7.26 -0.82 0.32
N LYS A 188 -6.54 0.09 0.98
CA LYS A 188 -5.12 -0.10 1.28
C LYS A 188 -4.80 0.19 2.75
N GLY A 189 -3.78 -0.47 3.28
CA GLY A 189 -3.27 -0.24 4.63
C GLY A 189 -3.97 -1.05 5.74
N LEU A 190 -3.90 -0.56 6.98
CA LEU A 190 -4.22 -1.36 8.17
C LEU A 190 -5.69 -1.84 8.23
N ALA A 191 -6.62 -1.06 7.67
CA ALA A 191 -8.04 -1.44 7.64
C ALA A 191 -8.32 -2.61 6.69
N ALA A 192 -7.58 -2.73 5.56
CA ALA A 192 -7.70 -3.87 4.65
C ALA A 192 -7.25 -5.18 5.29
N VAL A 193 -6.30 -5.12 6.24
CA VAL A 193 -5.81 -6.28 7.00
C VAL A 193 -6.92 -6.95 7.81
N GLY A 194 -7.82 -6.14 8.39
CA GLY A 194 -8.94 -6.66 9.17
C GLY A 194 -9.85 -7.55 8.33
N SER A 195 -10.26 -7.05 7.16
CA SER A 195 -11.08 -7.82 6.20
C SER A 195 -10.33 -9.04 5.67
N ALA A 196 -9.04 -8.91 5.35
CA ALA A 196 -8.18 -10.03 4.94
C ALA A 196 -8.18 -11.16 5.98
N PHE A 197 -8.01 -10.83 7.27
CA PHE A 197 -8.06 -11.83 8.35
C PHE A 197 -9.44 -12.44 8.54
N ALA A 198 -10.51 -11.65 8.37
CA ALA A 198 -11.87 -12.18 8.43
C ALA A 198 -12.11 -13.22 7.33
N VAL A 199 -11.68 -12.94 6.09
CA VAL A 199 -11.81 -13.86 4.96
C VAL A 199 -10.93 -15.09 5.11
N ILE A 200 -9.63 -14.94 5.40
CA ILE A 200 -8.70 -16.07 5.57
C ILE A 200 -9.15 -16.98 6.73
N GLY A 201 -9.56 -16.39 7.86
CA GLY A 201 -10.06 -17.14 9.01
C GLY A 201 -11.34 -17.92 8.68
N ALA A 202 -12.29 -17.29 8.00
CA ALA A 202 -13.51 -17.94 7.54
C ALA A 202 -13.23 -19.03 6.50
N PHE A 203 -12.29 -18.80 5.59
CA PHE A 203 -11.88 -19.77 4.56
C PHE A 203 -11.30 -21.03 5.20
N ARG A 204 -10.37 -20.90 6.13
CA ARG A 204 -9.77 -22.05 6.82
C ARG A 204 -10.79 -22.93 7.54
N GLU A 205 -11.79 -22.30 8.15
CA GLU A 205 -12.87 -22.99 8.86
C GLU A 205 -13.87 -23.63 7.89
N ALA A 206 -14.42 -22.84 6.97
CA ALA A 206 -15.43 -23.27 6.02
C ALA A 206 -14.88 -24.29 5.03
N ALA A 207 -13.58 -24.22 4.68
CA ALA A 207 -12.91 -25.18 3.82
C ALA A 207 -13.02 -26.62 4.36
N HIS A 208 -13.00 -26.82 5.69
CA HIS A 208 -13.15 -28.15 6.29
C HIS A 208 -14.62 -28.51 6.57
N ARG A 209 -15.47 -27.52 6.81
CA ARG A 209 -16.84 -27.74 7.29
C ARG A 209 -17.85 -27.87 6.15
N GLU A 210 -17.72 -27.07 5.10
CA GLU A 210 -18.74 -26.94 4.05
C GLU A 210 -18.47 -27.89 2.89
N PRO A 211 -19.39 -28.79 2.51
CA PRO A 211 -19.15 -29.71 1.39
C PRO A 211 -19.10 -29.04 0.02
N THR A 212 -19.89 -27.98 -0.19
CA THR A 212 -20.01 -27.29 -1.49
C THR A 212 -19.24 -25.97 -1.50
N LEU A 213 -18.74 -25.56 -2.68
CA LEU A 213 -18.09 -24.26 -2.82
C LEU A 213 -19.05 -23.09 -2.60
N THR A 214 -20.33 -23.21 -2.97
CA THR A 214 -21.33 -22.16 -2.71
C THR A 214 -21.51 -21.90 -1.23
N ALA A 215 -21.64 -22.94 -0.40
CA ALA A 215 -21.77 -22.79 1.05
C ALA A 215 -20.49 -22.22 1.69
N LEU A 216 -19.31 -22.60 1.16
CA LEU A 216 -18.05 -21.98 1.55
C LEU A 216 -18.06 -20.48 1.25
N VAL A 217 -18.45 -20.08 0.04
CA VAL A 217 -18.51 -18.66 -0.37
C VAL A 217 -19.53 -17.88 0.47
N ASP A 218 -20.70 -18.45 0.76
CA ASP A 218 -21.69 -17.84 1.66
C ASP A 218 -21.11 -17.60 3.06
N ALA A 219 -20.28 -18.52 3.56
CA ALA A 219 -19.60 -18.36 4.84
C ALA A 219 -18.55 -17.25 4.81
N LEU A 220 -17.83 -17.07 3.70
CA LEU A 220 -16.89 -15.97 3.50
C LEU A 220 -17.61 -14.62 3.42
N ASP A 221 -18.67 -14.54 2.61
CA ASP A 221 -19.48 -13.33 2.47
C ASP A 221 -20.03 -12.89 3.83
N ALA A 222 -20.63 -13.83 4.58
CA ALA A 222 -21.13 -13.56 5.92
C ALA A 222 -20.01 -13.10 6.89
N ALA A 223 -18.77 -13.54 6.70
CA ALA A 223 -17.64 -13.07 7.49
C ALA A 223 -17.25 -11.63 7.16
N VAL A 224 -17.25 -11.26 5.88
CA VAL A 224 -17.02 -9.88 5.43
C VAL A 224 -18.13 -8.96 5.92
N VAL A 225 -19.40 -9.35 5.77
CA VAL A 225 -20.56 -8.59 6.26
C VAL A 225 -20.47 -8.37 7.78
N ARG A 226 -20.14 -9.42 8.56
CA ARG A 226 -19.94 -9.27 10.01
C ARG A 226 -18.77 -8.33 10.32
N HIS A 227 -17.67 -8.41 9.60
CA HIS A 227 -16.52 -7.53 9.79
C HIS A 227 -16.88 -6.06 9.52
N ASN A 228 -17.52 -5.79 8.38
CA ASN A 228 -18.00 -4.46 8.00
C ASN A 228 -18.98 -3.90 9.03
N SER A 229 -19.90 -4.73 9.53
CA SER A 229 -20.81 -4.29 10.59
C SER A 229 -20.06 -3.75 11.80
N TYR A 230 -18.97 -4.40 12.23
CA TYR A 230 -18.15 -3.92 13.34
C TYR A 230 -17.37 -2.64 12.97
N ALA A 231 -16.78 -2.60 11.78
CA ALA A 231 -16.03 -1.47 11.26
C ALA A 231 -16.86 -0.18 11.24
N THR A 232 -18.12 -0.27 10.77
CA THR A 232 -19.05 0.87 10.74
C THR A 232 -19.34 1.41 12.14
N HIS A 233 -19.40 0.56 13.17
CA HIS A 233 -19.58 1.00 14.56
C HIS A 233 -18.35 1.72 15.13
N THR A 234 -17.16 1.42 14.61
CA THR A 234 -15.90 2.09 15.01
C THR A 234 -15.55 3.29 14.14
N GLY A 235 -16.38 3.61 13.14
CA GLY A 235 -16.21 4.74 12.22
C GLY A 235 -15.24 4.47 11.07
N ASP A 236 -14.97 3.20 10.77
CA ASP A 236 -14.20 2.78 9.60
C ASP A 236 -15.15 2.52 8.41
N ASP A 237 -14.61 2.64 7.18
CA ASP A 237 -15.37 2.40 5.95
C ASP A 237 -15.65 0.89 5.72
N GLU A 238 -16.82 0.60 5.14
CA GLU A 238 -17.15 -0.74 4.64
C GLU A 238 -16.22 -1.13 3.48
N ARG A 239 -15.90 -2.43 3.39
CA ARG A 239 -15.01 -2.97 2.36
C ARG A 239 -15.62 -4.21 1.72
N PHE A 240 -15.30 -4.42 0.45
CA PHE A 240 -15.56 -5.69 -0.22
C PHE A 240 -14.25 -6.40 -0.56
N VAL A 241 -14.34 -7.68 -0.87
CA VAL A 241 -13.19 -8.50 -1.27
C VAL A 241 -13.52 -9.18 -2.59
N THR A 242 -12.72 -8.92 -3.63
CA THR A 242 -12.77 -9.74 -4.83
C THR A 242 -12.07 -11.05 -4.54
N ALA A 243 -12.66 -12.19 -4.91
CA ALA A 243 -12.03 -13.48 -4.65
C ALA A 243 -12.35 -14.51 -5.73
N LEU A 244 -11.40 -15.42 -5.98
CA LEU A 244 -11.60 -16.64 -6.73
C LEU A 244 -11.33 -17.81 -5.80
N ILE A 245 -12.33 -18.69 -5.67
CA ILE A 245 -12.24 -19.92 -4.88
C ILE A 245 -12.30 -21.09 -5.85
N ILE A 246 -11.32 -21.99 -5.79
CA ILE A 246 -11.31 -23.23 -6.56
C ILE A 246 -11.23 -24.46 -5.64
N CYS A 247 -11.76 -25.58 -6.10
CA CYS A 247 -11.62 -26.89 -5.48
C CYS A 247 -11.06 -27.87 -6.51
N VAL A 248 -9.91 -28.45 -6.20
CA VAL A 248 -9.25 -29.47 -7.01
C VAL A 248 -9.24 -30.76 -6.21
N ASP A 249 -9.91 -31.79 -6.71
CA ASP A 249 -9.89 -33.14 -6.17
C ASP A 249 -9.21 -34.10 -7.16
N ALA A 250 -9.38 -35.41 -6.98
CA ALA A 250 -8.78 -36.41 -7.86
C ALA A 250 -9.42 -36.50 -9.26
N GLU A 251 -10.53 -35.83 -9.53
CA GLU A 251 -11.20 -35.80 -10.85
C GLU A 251 -10.43 -34.93 -11.84
N THR A 252 -10.86 -34.85 -13.11
CA THR A 252 -10.18 -34.04 -14.13
C THR A 252 -10.71 -32.62 -14.23
N GLU A 253 -11.94 -32.38 -13.75
CA GLU A 253 -12.54 -31.04 -13.71
C GLU A 253 -12.16 -30.33 -12.41
N VAL A 254 -12.25 -29.00 -12.43
CA VAL A 254 -12.08 -28.13 -11.27
C VAL A 254 -13.36 -27.36 -11.06
N GLN A 255 -13.81 -27.31 -9.80
CA GLN A 255 -14.89 -26.43 -9.40
C GLN A 255 -14.34 -25.06 -9.09
N ALA A 256 -15.04 -24.00 -9.53
CA ALA A 256 -14.67 -22.64 -9.22
C ALA A 256 -15.88 -21.76 -8.94
N VAL A 257 -15.70 -20.80 -8.05
CA VAL A 257 -16.63 -19.69 -7.83
C VAL A 257 -15.83 -18.39 -7.90
N ASN A 258 -16.21 -17.52 -8.82
CA ASN A 258 -15.63 -16.20 -8.94
C ASN A 258 -16.54 -15.18 -8.24
N CYS A 259 -15.96 -14.36 -7.37
CA CYS A 259 -16.59 -13.30 -6.61
C CYS A 259 -15.98 -11.96 -7.05
N GLY A 260 -16.14 -11.62 -8.33
CA GLY A 260 -15.68 -10.38 -8.94
C GLY A 260 -14.16 -10.27 -9.13
N HIS A 261 -13.44 -11.38 -9.13
CA HIS A 261 -11.99 -11.44 -9.25
C HIS A 261 -11.51 -11.75 -10.68
N VAL A 262 -10.20 -11.61 -10.90
CA VAL A 262 -9.54 -11.93 -12.16
C VAL A 262 -9.70 -13.42 -12.48
N LEU A 263 -10.06 -13.72 -13.74
CA LEU A 263 -10.22 -15.09 -14.21
C LEU A 263 -8.88 -15.85 -14.22
N PRO A 264 -8.90 -17.16 -13.93
CA PRO A 264 -7.70 -17.97 -13.98
C PRO A 264 -7.29 -18.31 -15.42
N HIS A 265 -6.05 -18.77 -15.61
CA HIS A 265 -5.56 -19.23 -16.92
C HIS A 265 -5.06 -20.67 -16.82
N VAL A 266 -5.48 -21.53 -17.74
CA VAL A 266 -5.01 -22.91 -17.86
C VAL A 266 -3.96 -22.96 -18.96
N LEU A 267 -2.72 -23.31 -18.60
CA LEU A 267 -1.66 -23.62 -19.53
C LEU A 267 -1.57 -25.13 -19.72
N ASP A 268 -1.95 -25.60 -20.90
CA ASP A 268 -1.87 -27.00 -21.29
C ASP A 268 -1.15 -27.17 -22.64
N HIS A 269 -0.05 -27.91 -22.64
CA HIS A 269 0.78 -28.17 -23.83
C HIS A 269 1.09 -26.93 -24.70
N GLY A 270 1.20 -25.75 -24.07
CA GLY A 270 1.47 -24.47 -24.74
C GLY A 270 0.26 -23.74 -25.31
N THR A 271 -0.92 -24.28 -25.11
CA THR A 271 -2.18 -23.55 -25.28
C THR A 271 -2.55 -22.92 -23.94
N VAL A 272 -2.91 -21.64 -23.98
CA VAL A 272 -3.48 -20.92 -22.84
C VAL A 272 -4.97 -20.77 -23.07
N THR A 273 -5.78 -21.17 -22.10
CA THR A 273 -7.22 -20.96 -22.11
C THR A 273 -7.66 -20.27 -20.81
N THR A 274 -8.68 -19.43 -20.92
CA THR A 274 -9.34 -18.79 -19.76
C THR A 274 -10.69 -19.46 -19.59
N PRO A 275 -10.94 -20.16 -18.47
CA PRO A 275 -12.25 -20.74 -18.19
C PRO A 275 -13.37 -19.69 -18.22
N ASP A 276 -14.50 -20.03 -18.84
CA ASP A 276 -15.70 -19.20 -18.84
C ASP A 276 -16.42 -19.37 -17.50
N LEU A 277 -16.15 -18.46 -16.57
CA LEU A 277 -16.75 -18.43 -15.24
C LEU A 277 -17.64 -17.20 -15.12
N ASP A 278 -18.81 -17.37 -14.50
CA ASP A 278 -19.63 -16.24 -14.08
C ASP A 278 -18.79 -15.33 -13.18
N PRO A 279 -18.63 -14.03 -13.50
CA PRO A 279 -17.84 -13.12 -12.69
C PRO A 279 -18.35 -12.99 -11.26
N GLY A 280 -19.64 -13.23 -11.01
CA GLY A 280 -20.24 -13.10 -9.68
C GLY A 280 -20.12 -11.70 -9.08
N VAL A 281 -20.37 -11.58 -7.77
CA VAL A 281 -20.31 -10.32 -7.01
C VAL A 281 -19.24 -10.44 -5.92
N PRO A 282 -18.46 -9.37 -5.63
CA PRO A 282 -17.50 -9.39 -4.54
C PRO A 282 -18.09 -9.76 -3.18
N LEU A 283 -17.29 -10.41 -2.35
CA LEU A 283 -17.65 -10.76 -0.98
C LEU A 283 -17.94 -9.48 -0.17
N GLY A 284 -18.99 -9.51 0.63
CA GLY A 284 -19.52 -8.36 1.36
C GLY A 284 -20.58 -7.57 0.58
N LEU A 285 -20.81 -7.91 -0.68
CA LEU A 285 -21.80 -7.26 -1.55
C LEU A 285 -22.85 -8.25 -2.10
N ALA A 286 -22.95 -9.47 -1.56
CA ALA A 286 -23.88 -10.48 -2.05
C ALA A 286 -25.35 -10.01 -2.05
N GLU A 287 -25.75 -9.09 -1.16
CA GLU A 287 -27.10 -8.49 -1.16
C GLU A 287 -27.44 -7.71 -2.45
N LEU A 288 -26.43 -7.31 -3.24
CA LEU A 288 -26.61 -6.67 -4.54
C LEU A 288 -26.80 -7.66 -5.69
N ALA A 289 -26.53 -8.95 -5.45
CA ALA A 289 -26.71 -10.00 -6.44
C ALA A 289 -28.20 -10.28 -6.66
N HIS A 290 -28.60 -10.36 -7.94
CA HIS A 290 -29.98 -10.69 -8.31
C HIS A 290 -30.19 -12.20 -8.44
N GLU A 291 -29.10 -12.95 -8.65
CA GLU A 291 -29.10 -14.39 -8.85
C GLU A 291 -28.20 -15.07 -7.80
N PRO A 292 -28.51 -16.31 -7.40
CA PRO A 292 -27.66 -17.07 -6.49
C PRO A 292 -26.30 -17.37 -7.11
N THR A 293 -25.26 -17.42 -6.27
CA THR A 293 -23.91 -17.86 -6.65
C THR A 293 -23.95 -19.25 -7.28
N THR A 294 -23.34 -19.41 -8.44
CA THR A 294 -23.23 -20.69 -9.15
C THR A 294 -21.79 -21.23 -9.15
N VAL A 295 -21.65 -22.54 -9.28
CA VAL A 295 -20.34 -23.20 -9.44
C VAL A 295 -20.04 -23.35 -10.92
N GLY A 296 -18.93 -22.77 -11.37
CA GLY A 296 -18.36 -23.03 -12.68
C GLY A 296 -17.47 -24.27 -12.66
N TRP A 297 -17.37 -24.93 -13.80
CA TRP A 297 -16.58 -26.15 -13.99
C TRP A 297 -15.72 -25.99 -15.23
N PHE A 298 -14.47 -26.45 -15.16
CA PHE A 298 -13.58 -26.47 -16.31
C PHE A 298 -12.56 -27.61 -16.23
N ASP A 299 -12.11 -28.04 -17.40
CA ASP A 299 -11.10 -29.08 -17.52
C ASP A 299 -9.74 -28.61 -16.99
N PHE A 300 -9.13 -29.45 -16.17
CA PHE A 300 -7.76 -29.28 -15.69
C PHE A 300 -7.02 -30.62 -15.78
N PRO A 301 -6.51 -30.97 -16.97
CA PRO A 301 -5.90 -32.28 -17.18
C PRO A 301 -4.58 -32.46 -16.43
N GLU A 302 -4.16 -33.71 -16.25
CA GLU A 302 -2.83 -34.01 -15.70
C GLU A 302 -1.73 -33.36 -16.55
N GLY A 303 -0.74 -32.76 -15.89
CA GLY A 303 0.36 -32.08 -16.56
C GLY A 303 0.11 -30.61 -16.89
N ALA A 304 -1.15 -30.15 -16.94
CA ALA A 304 -1.48 -28.73 -17.09
C ALA A 304 -1.05 -27.90 -15.86
N THR A 305 -0.99 -26.59 -16.04
CA THR A 305 -0.72 -25.61 -14.98
C THR A 305 -1.82 -24.57 -14.94
N LEU A 306 -2.46 -24.42 -13.79
CA LEU A 306 -3.47 -23.40 -13.55
C LEU A 306 -2.81 -22.19 -12.90
N LEU A 307 -2.88 -21.03 -13.56
CA LEU A 307 -2.40 -19.75 -13.07
C LEU A 307 -3.55 -18.98 -12.44
N LEU A 308 -3.39 -18.63 -11.16
CA LEU A 308 -4.26 -17.70 -10.45
C LEU A 308 -3.47 -16.42 -10.19
N SER A 309 -4.06 -15.25 -10.40
CA SER A 309 -3.38 -13.98 -10.18
C SER A 309 -4.34 -12.90 -9.72
N THR A 310 -3.81 -11.90 -9.02
CA THR A 310 -4.52 -10.66 -8.72
C THR A 310 -4.38 -9.66 -9.87
N ASP A 311 -5.14 -8.57 -9.79
CA ASP A 311 -5.17 -7.53 -10.83
C ASP A 311 -3.83 -6.79 -10.96
N GLY A 312 -2.99 -6.76 -9.92
CA GLY A 312 -1.65 -6.19 -10.03
C GLY A 312 -0.80 -6.84 -11.12
N LEU A 313 -1.04 -8.10 -11.49
CA LEU A 313 -0.40 -8.72 -12.66
C LEU A 313 -1.05 -8.27 -13.97
N THR A 314 -2.37 -8.44 -14.13
CA THR A 314 -3.08 -8.19 -15.40
C THR A 314 -3.16 -6.70 -15.74
N GLU A 315 -3.28 -5.86 -14.73
CA GLU A 315 -3.33 -4.41 -14.85
C GLU A 315 -1.95 -3.74 -14.90
N THR A 316 -0.86 -4.51 -14.83
CA THR A 316 0.48 -3.97 -15.06
C THR A 316 0.56 -3.32 -16.45
N ARG A 317 1.04 -2.07 -16.52
CA ARG A 317 1.06 -1.29 -17.76
C ARG A 317 2.47 -1.01 -18.23
N SER A 318 2.68 -1.09 -19.54
CA SER A 318 3.89 -0.57 -20.17
C SER A 318 3.85 0.96 -20.25
N ALA A 319 4.95 1.57 -20.70
CA ALA A 319 5.11 3.02 -20.77
C ALA A 319 4.10 3.72 -21.70
N ASP A 320 3.48 2.99 -22.63
CA ASP A 320 2.42 3.50 -23.51
C ASP A 320 0.99 3.29 -22.94
N GLY A 321 0.89 2.67 -21.76
CA GLY A 321 -0.38 2.38 -21.07
C GLY A 321 -1.01 1.04 -21.44
N THR A 322 -0.38 0.23 -22.30
CA THR A 322 -0.89 -1.08 -22.70
C THR A 322 -0.77 -2.08 -21.54
N PHE A 323 -1.85 -2.83 -21.26
CA PHE A 323 -1.90 -3.87 -20.24
C PHE A 323 -0.98 -5.05 -20.55
N TYR A 324 -0.53 -5.72 -19.48
CA TYR A 324 0.38 -6.86 -19.56
C TYR A 324 -0.33 -8.06 -20.22
N PRO A 325 0.18 -8.56 -21.37
CA PRO A 325 -0.52 -9.59 -22.14
C PRO A 325 -0.25 -10.99 -21.55
N VAL A 326 -0.92 -11.33 -20.45
CA VAL A 326 -0.68 -12.58 -19.69
C VAL A 326 -0.67 -13.81 -20.60
N ASP A 327 -1.65 -13.97 -21.48
CA ASP A 327 -1.77 -15.13 -22.38
C ASP A 327 -0.55 -15.32 -23.29
N GLU A 328 -0.08 -14.21 -23.89
CA GLU A 328 1.08 -14.21 -24.77
C GLU A 328 2.39 -14.46 -24.01
N ARG A 329 2.44 -14.12 -22.72
CA ARG A 329 3.62 -14.36 -21.87
C ARG A 329 3.63 -15.78 -21.33
N LEU A 330 2.48 -16.27 -20.87
CA LEU A 330 2.32 -17.61 -20.34
C LEU A 330 2.65 -18.68 -21.39
N SER A 331 2.22 -18.48 -22.64
CA SER A 331 2.56 -19.35 -23.78
C SER A 331 4.05 -19.38 -24.16
N LYS A 332 4.85 -18.38 -23.75
CA LYS A 332 6.32 -18.40 -23.96
C LYS A 332 7.06 -19.21 -22.91
N TYR A 333 6.42 -19.45 -21.76
CA TYR A 333 7.01 -20.15 -20.62
C TYR A 333 6.63 -21.64 -20.56
N VAL A 334 6.24 -22.19 -21.71
CA VAL A 334 5.96 -23.62 -21.87
C VAL A 334 7.22 -24.42 -21.59
N GLY A 335 7.17 -25.27 -20.56
CA GLY A 335 8.27 -26.12 -20.15
C GLY A 335 9.19 -25.54 -19.07
N LEU A 336 8.95 -24.31 -18.60
CA LEU A 336 9.54 -23.86 -17.34
C LEU A 336 9.03 -24.71 -16.18
N SER A 337 9.86 -24.82 -15.14
CA SER A 337 9.42 -25.46 -13.92
C SER A 337 8.23 -24.68 -13.35
N PRO A 338 7.18 -25.36 -12.89
CA PRO A 338 6.03 -24.72 -12.23
C PRO A 338 6.44 -23.90 -11.00
N THR A 339 7.56 -24.26 -10.37
CA THR A 339 8.12 -23.52 -9.25
C THR A 339 8.75 -22.18 -9.68
N GLU A 340 9.25 -22.10 -10.91
CA GLU A 340 9.91 -20.91 -11.45
C GLU A 340 8.92 -20.00 -12.18
N LEU A 341 7.81 -20.54 -12.67
CA LEU A 341 6.84 -19.81 -13.50
C LEU A 341 6.24 -18.56 -12.82
N PRO A 342 5.77 -18.59 -11.54
CA PRO A 342 5.25 -17.41 -10.88
C PRO A 342 6.28 -16.27 -10.83
N GLN A 343 7.53 -16.61 -10.50
CA GLN A 343 8.61 -15.64 -10.39
C GLN A 343 9.01 -15.09 -11.76
N ALA A 344 9.10 -15.95 -12.78
CA ALA A 344 9.41 -15.53 -14.15
C ALA A 344 8.34 -14.57 -14.73
N LEU A 345 7.05 -14.85 -14.48
CA LEU A 345 5.96 -13.95 -14.89
C LEU A 345 6.01 -12.61 -14.16
N HIS A 346 6.28 -12.65 -12.87
CA HIS A 346 6.40 -11.46 -12.05
C HIS A 346 7.58 -10.58 -12.49
N GLU A 347 8.76 -11.17 -12.74
CA GLU A 347 9.94 -10.45 -13.24
C GLU A 347 9.70 -9.88 -14.66
N ASP A 348 9.02 -10.62 -15.54
CA ASP A 348 8.65 -10.13 -16.87
C ASP A 348 7.63 -8.97 -16.81
N ALA A 349 6.64 -9.04 -15.92
CA ALA A 349 5.70 -7.94 -15.69
C ALA A 349 6.41 -6.68 -15.18
N ARG A 350 7.36 -6.82 -14.23
CA ARG A 350 8.19 -5.70 -13.78
C ARG A 350 9.04 -5.10 -14.90
N ALA A 351 9.65 -5.96 -15.73
CA ALA A 351 10.41 -5.51 -16.89
C ALA A 351 9.53 -4.80 -17.92
N PHE A 352 8.29 -5.29 -18.13
CA PHE A 352 7.31 -4.69 -19.03
C PHE A 352 6.85 -3.29 -18.57
N ALA A 353 6.67 -3.10 -17.26
CA ALA A 353 6.37 -1.79 -16.68
C ALA A 353 7.54 -0.79 -16.77
N GLY A 354 8.78 -1.30 -16.82
CA GLY A 354 9.99 -0.50 -16.88
C GLY A 354 10.14 0.38 -15.63
N ARG A 355 10.32 1.70 -15.83
CA ARG A 355 10.52 2.64 -14.71
C ARG A 355 9.25 2.99 -13.94
N GLY A 356 8.07 2.63 -14.45
CA GLY A 356 6.80 2.86 -13.77
C GLY A 356 6.62 1.99 -12.53
N GLY A 357 7.27 0.82 -12.49
CA GLY A 357 7.03 -0.21 -11.48
C GLY A 357 5.62 -0.82 -11.58
N PRO A 358 5.30 -1.85 -10.77
CA PRO A 358 3.93 -2.30 -10.61
C PRO A 358 3.03 -1.13 -10.13
N HIS A 359 1.73 -1.22 -10.39
CA HIS A 359 0.74 -0.23 -9.94
C HIS A 359 -0.10 -0.71 -8.74
N ASP A 360 -0.18 -2.03 -8.54
CA ASP A 360 -0.75 -2.62 -7.33
C ASP A 360 0.05 -3.80 -6.76
N ASP A 361 -0.41 -4.31 -5.61
CA ASP A 361 0.11 -5.54 -5.03
C ASP A 361 -0.01 -6.69 -6.04
N VAL A 362 0.98 -7.58 -6.09
CA VAL A 362 1.00 -8.67 -7.05
C VAL A 362 1.07 -10.01 -6.33
N ALA A 363 0.02 -10.81 -6.48
CA ALA A 363 -0.01 -12.21 -6.12
C ALA A 363 -0.17 -13.07 -7.37
N VAL A 364 0.72 -14.06 -7.51
CA VAL A 364 0.68 -15.04 -8.61
C VAL A 364 0.84 -16.43 -8.00
N LEU A 365 -0.14 -17.30 -8.24
CA LEU A 365 -0.12 -18.70 -7.83
C LEU A 365 -0.16 -19.60 -9.06
N THR A 366 0.60 -20.68 -9.03
CA THR A 366 0.50 -21.77 -9.98
C THR A 366 0.10 -23.04 -9.26
N VAL A 367 -0.98 -23.66 -9.70
CA VAL A 367 -1.51 -24.93 -9.19
C VAL A 367 -1.27 -26.00 -10.26
N ARG A 368 -0.76 -27.16 -9.83
CA ARG A 368 -0.65 -28.37 -10.66
C ARG A 368 -1.19 -29.55 -9.90
N ARG A 369 -1.79 -30.52 -10.59
CA ARG A 369 -2.14 -31.79 -9.97
C ARG A 369 -0.87 -32.45 -9.42
N SER A 370 -0.97 -32.98 -8.21
CA SER A 370 0.10 -33.72 -7.56
C SER A 370 0.43 -34.95 -8.43
N PRO A 371 1.71 -35.28 -8.66
CA PRO A 371 2.05 -36.50 -9.36
C PRO A 371 1.54 -37.69 -8.54
N ARG A 372 0.57 -38.44 -9.09
CA ARG A 372 0.12 -39.71 -8.48
C ARG A 372 1.33 -40.64 -8.36
N LEU A 373 1.76 -40.91 -7.12
CA LEU A 373 2.88 -41.80 -6.80
C LEU A 373 2.57 -43.27 -7.12
#